data_AF-A0A6M7XUX9-F1
#
_entry.id   AF-A0A6M7XUX9-F1
#
_cell.length_a   1.000
_cell.length_b   1.000
_cell.length_c   1.000
_cell.angle_alpha   90.00
_cell.angle_beta   90.00
_cell.angle_gamma   90.00
#
_symmetry.space_group_name_H-M   'P 1'
#
loop_
_entity.id
_entity.type
_entity.pdbx_description
1 polymer ?
#
loop_
_entity_poly.entity_id
_entity_poly.type
_entity_poly.pdbx_seq_one_letter_code
_entity_poly.pdbx_strand_id
1 'polypeptide(L)'
;MADTMLPILRQLHEADGDRSRADTLLRMPDSVMLKYQMVIEGACRRAGFEAGRNYLALRVSLSLAVRDADGLPPTELSITWEQYRRALVEFAAGGK
;
A
#
# COMPACT_ATOMS: atom_id res chain seq x y z
N MET A 1 9.19 27.02 7.83
CA MET A 1 9.48 25.66 8.29
C MET A 1 9.46 24.78 7.05
N ALA A 2 10.58 24.20 6.64
CA ALA A 2 10.60 23.34 5.45
C ALA A 2 9.68 22.15 5.73
N ASP A 3 8.75 21.88 4.81
CA ASP A 3 7.87 20.73 4.93
C ASP A 3 8.71 19.45 4.92
N THR A 4 8.80 18.78 6.06
CA THR A 4 9.61 17.58 6.29
C THR A 4 8.95 16.31 5.77
N MET A 5 7.72 16.39 5.22
CA MET A 5 7.00 15.22 4.74
C MET A 5 7.59 14.70 3.43
N LEU A 6 7.74 13.38 3.34
CA LEU A 6 8.16 12.72 2.12
C LEU A 6 7.17 13.01 0.97
N PRO A 7 7.64 13.31 -0.24
CA PRO A 7 6.75 13.66 -1.36
C PRO A 7 5.64 12.63 -1.65
N ILE A 8 5.94 11.33 -1.56
CA ILE A 8 4.95 10.27 -1.81
C ILE A 8 3.87 10.18 -0.71
N LEU A 9 4.20 10.57 0.53
CA LEU A 9 3.20 10.66 1.61
C LEU A 9 2.32 11.88 1.42
N ARG A 10 2.89 13.00 0.96
CA ARG A 10 2.12 14.20 0.61
C ARG A 10 1.11 13.89 -0.52
N GLN A 11 1.56 13.21 -1.58
CA GLN A 11 0.68 12.75 -2.66
C GLN A 11 -0.49 11.90 -2.15
N LEU A 12 -0.26 11.02 -1.16
CA LEU A 12 -1.34 10.21 -0.59
C LEU A 12 -2.36 11.05 0.19
N HIS A 13 -1.89 12.07 0.92
CA HIS A 13 -2.77 12.97 1.67
C HIS A 13 -3.57 13.91 0.77
N GLU A 14 -2.97 14.38 -0.32
CA GLU A 14 -3.55 15.33 -1.28
C GLU A 14 -4.28 14.64 -2.44
N ALA A 15 -4.28 13.31 -2.49
CA ALA A 15 -4.89 12.53 -3.56
C ALA A 15 -6.37 12.89 -3.75
N ASP A 16 -6.72 13.15 -5.01
CA ASP A 16 -8.10 13.42 -5.43
C ASP A 16 -8.84 12.09 -5.66
N GLY A 17 -9.52 11.63 -4.61
CA GLY A 17 -10.28 10.39 -4.62
C GLY A 17 -9.43 9.13 -4.51
N ASP A 18 -10.13 8.01 -4.40
CA ASP A 18 -9.52 6.72 -4.04
C ASP A 18 -8.68 6.11 -5.16
N ARG A 19 -8.96 6.44 -6.43
CA ARG A 19 -8.12 6.01 -7.56
C ARG A 19 -6.73 6.65 -7.50
N SER A 20 -6.67 7.95 -7.20
CA SER A 20 -5.39 8.65 -7.00
C SER A 20 -4.63 8.11 -5.79
N ARG A 21 -5.33 7.72 -4.71
CA ARG A 21 -4.73 7.04 -3.55
C ARG A 21 -4.19 5.66 -3.91
N ALA A 22 -4.96 4.86 -4.64
CA ALA A 22 -4.56 3.53 -5.11
C ALA A 22 -3.28 3.60 -5.94
N ASP A 23 -3.24 4.49 -6.93
CA ASP A 23 -2.06 4.72 -7.75
C ASP A 23 -0.84 5.16 -6.90
N THR A 24 -1.05 6.06 -5.94
CA THR A 24 0.02 6.49 -5.04
C THR A 24 0.56 5.34 -4.19
N LEU A 25 -0.32 4.49 -3.63
CA LEU A 25 0.07 3.32 -2.86
C LEU A 25 0.85 2.31 -3.72
N LEU A 26 0.41 2.05 -4.95
CA LEU A 26 1.08 1.13 -5.88
C LEU A 26 2.50 1.58 -6.26
N ARG A 27 2.76 2.90 -6.26
CA ARG A 27 4.07 3.50 -6.56
C ARG A 27 4.95 3.67 -5.31
N MET A 28 4.44 3.42 -4.11
CA MET A 28 5.15 3.70 -2.87
C MET A 28 6.22 2.62 -2.58
N PRO A 29 7.47 2.99 -2.25
CA PRO A 29 8.50 2.01 -1.90
C PRO A 29 8.19 1.27 -0.59
N ASP A 30 8.54 -0.02 -0.52
CA ASP A 30 8.32 -0.85 0.67
C ASP A 30 8.94 -0.27 1.94
N SER A 31 10.13 0.32 1.84
CA SER A 31 10.80 0.95 2.99
C SER A 31 9.99 2.12 3.56
N VAL A 32 9.26 2.85 2.72
CA VAL A 32 8.33 3.90 3.14
C VAL A 32 7.09 3.27 3.77
N MET A 33 6.52 2.24 3.16
CA MET A 33 5.36 1.53 3.72
C MET A 33 5.64 0.96 5.11
N LEU A 34 6.79 0.31 5.29
CA LEU A 34 7.21 -0.26 6.57
C LEU A 34 7.48 0.82 7.62
N LYS A 35 8.20 1.89 7.25
CA LYS A 35 8.56 2.95 8.20
C LYS A 35 7.36 3.81 8.62
N TYR A 36 6.42 4.06 7.71
CA TYR A 36 5.32 5.01 7.91
C TYR A 36 3.94 4.35 7.90
N GLN A 37 3.86 3.05 8.21
CA GLN A 37 2.61 2.28 8.18
C GLN A 37 1.44 3.01 8.85
N MET A 38 1.62 3.51 10.08
CA MET A 38 0.56 4.21 10.82
C MET A 38 0.11 5.52 10.15
N VAL A 39 1.02 6.22 9.48
CA VAL A 39 0.71 7.46 8.75
C VAL A 39 -0.14 7.15 7.52
N ILE A 40 0.27 6.12 6.77
CA ILE A 40 -0.39 5.66 5.54
C ILE A 40 -1.79 5.10 5.87
N GLU A 41 -1.87 4.25 6.89
CA GLU A 41 -3.15 3.70 7.36
C GLU A 41 -4.08 4.82 7.82
N GLY A 42 -3.56 5.79 8.59
CA GLY A 42 -4.32 6.96 9.02
C GLY A 42 -4.83 7.81 7.86
N ALA A 43 -4.04 7.97 6.78
CA ALA A 43 -4.46 8.66 5.56
C ALA A 43 -5.64 7.94 4.89
N CYS A 44 -5.51 6.63 4.69
CA CYS A 44 -6.56 5.81 4.06
C CYS A 44 -7.84 5.78 4.91
N ARG A 45 -7.71 5.62 6.24
CA ARG A 45 -8.84 5.63 7.17
C ARG A 45 -9.62 6.94 7.15
N ARG A 46 -8.93 8.10 7.15
CA ARG A 46 -9.59 9.41 7.06
C ARG A 46 -10.36 9.61 5.76
N ALA A 47 -9.89 8.99 4.68
CA ALA A 47 -10.55 9.02 3.38
C ALA A 47 -11.68 7.97 3.24
N GLY A 48 -11.85 7.05 4.20
CA GLY A 48 -12.75 5.91 4.05
C GLY A 48 -12.27 4.84 3.04
N PHE A 49 -10.99 4.88 2.66
CA PHE A 49 -10.43 4.02 1.63
C PHE A 49 -9.96 2.68 2.19
N GLU A 50 -10.90 1.78 2.45
CA GLU A 50 -10.62 0.47 3.05
C GLU A 50 -9.73 -0.43 2.17
N ALA A 51 -9.89 -0.38 0.85
CA ALA A 51 -9.04 -1.15 -0.06
C ALA A 51 -7.56 -0.76 0.07
N GLY A 52 -7.26 0.52 0.26
CA GLY A 52 -5.89 1.00 0.53
C GLY A 52 -5.33 0.50 1.85
N ARG A 53 -6.15 0.41 2.91
CA ARG A 53 -5.75 -0.14 4.21
C ARG A 53 -5.41 -1.62 4.11
N ASN A 54 -6.25 -2.39 3.44
CA ASN A 54 -6.05 -3.82 3.23
C ASN A 54 -4.80 -4.10 2.37
N TYR A 55 -4.59 -3.29 1.33
CA TYR A 55 -3.38 -3.37 0.51
C TYR A 55 -2.11 -3.13 1.34
N LEU A 56 -2.08 -2.07 2.16
CA LEU A 56 -0.95 -1.78 3.05
C LEU A 56 -0.70 -2.94 4.03
N ALA A 57 -1.76 -3.45 4.66
CA ALA A 57 -1.66 -4.53 5.63
C ALA A 57 -1.07 -5.81 5.01
N LEU A 58 -1.54 -6.20 3.81
CA LEU A 58 -1.00 -7.35 3.08
C LEU A 58 0.46 -7.13 2.67
N ARG A 59 0.80 -5.93 2.17
CA ARG A 59 2.18 -5.64 1.76
C ARG A 59 3.15 -5.71 2.94
N VAL A 60 2.80 -5.07 4.06
CA VAL A 60 3.59 -5.11 5.29
C VAL A 60 3.72 -6.55 5.80
N SER A 61 2.63 -7.31 5.83
CA SER A 61 2.65 -8.72 6.27
C SER A 61 3.58 -9.56 5.39
N LEU A 62 3.52 -9.40 4.07
CA LEU A 62 4.41 -10.10 3.15
C LEU A 62 5.88 -9.71 3.35
N SER A 63 6.16 -8.42 3.56
CA SER A 63 7.52 -7.91 3.79
C SER A 63 8.12 -8.40 5.11
N LEU A 64 7.28 -8.65 6.12
CA LEU A 64 7.70 -9.12 7.46
C LEU A 64 7.60 -10.64 7.62
N ALA A 65 7.12 -11.36 6.61
CA ALA A 65 6.94 -12.81 6.71
C ALA A 65 8.29 -13.53 6.88
N VAL A 66 8.30 -14.52 7.78
CA VAL A 66 9.43 -15.44 7.89
C VAL A 66 9.54 -16.24 6.60
N ARG A 67 10.75 -16.30 6.05
CA ARG A 67 11.04 -16.95 4.79
C ARG A 67 11.39 -18.42 5.00
N ASP A 68 11.10 -19.24 3.99
CA ASP A 68 11.51 -20.64 3.95
C ASP A 68 13.00 -20.80 3.63
N ALA A 69 13.43 -22.05 3.42
CA ALA A 69 14.82 -22.39 3.10
C ALA A 69 15.31 -21.79 1.78
N ASP A 70 14.42 -21.48 0.85
CA ASP A 70 14.73 -20.85 -0.44
C ASP A 70 14.65 -19.32 -0.36
N GLY A 71 14.34 -18.76 0.81
CA GLY A 71 14.21 -17.33 1.01
C GLY A 71 12.87 -16.77 0.52
N LEU A 72 11.86 -17.62 0.33
CA LEU A 72 10.53 -17.20 -0.14
C LEU A 72 9.56 -17.00 1.03
N PRO A 73 8.64 -16.00 0.94
CA PRO A 73 7.54 -15.87 1.90
C PRO A 73 6.51 -17.00 1.72
N PRO A 74 5.60 -17.22 2.69
CA PRO A 74 4.55 -18.23 2.58
C PRO A 74 3.76 -18.12 1.27
N THR A 75 3.57 -19.25 0.58
CA THR A 75 2.95 -19.30 -0.75
C THR A 75 1.56 -18.68 -0.77
N GLU A 76 0.70 -19.03 0.19
CA GLU A 76 -0.68 -18.51 0.28
C GLU A 76 -0.71 -16.98 0.45
N LEU A 77 0.22 -16.43 1.23
CA LEU A 77 0.34 -14.98 1.43
C LEU A 77 0.82 -14.29 0.14
N SER A 78 1.72 -14.91 -0.61
CA SER A 78 2.20 -14.41 -1.90
C SER A 78 1.10 -14.37 -2.96
N ILE A 79 0.29 -15.44 -3.03
CA ILE A 79 -0.87 -15.52 -3.94
C ILE A 79 -1.88 -14.43 -3.59
N THR A 80 -2.23 -14.32 -2.30
CA THR A 80 -3.20 -13.33 -1.82
C THR A 80 -2.73 -11.90 -2.12
N TRP A 81 -1.45 -11.61 -1.86
CA TRP A 81 -0.85 -10.32 -2.19
C TRP A 81 -0.97 -10.00 -3.68
N GLU A 82 -0.58 -10.92 -4.56
CA GLU A 82 -0.58 -10.64 -6.00
C GLU A 82 -1.99 -10.45 -6.56
N GLN A 83 -2.97 -11.22 -6.06
CA GLN A 83 -4.38 -11.01 -6.40
C GLN A 83 -4.86 -9.61 -5.98
N TYR A 84 -4.56 -9.20 -4.74
CA TYR A 84 -4.97 -7.89 -4.24
C TYR A 84 -4.28 -6.74 -4.98
N ARG A 85 -2.98 -6.88 -5.26
CA ARG A 85 -2.21 -5.90 -6.03
C ARG A 85 -2.78 -5.73 -7.44
N ARG A 86 -3.14 -6.82 -8.12
CA ARG A 86 -3.76 -6.77 -9.45
C ARG A 86 -5.12 -6.06 -9.43
N ALA A 87 -5.99 -6.40 -8.48
CA ALA A 87 -7.27 -5.74 -8.32
C ALA A 87 -7.11 -4.23 -8.06
N LEU A 88 -6.13 -3.84 -7.24
CA LEU A 88 -5.85 -2.43 -6.97
C LEU A 88 -5.31 -1.69 -8.20
N VAL A 89 -4.48 -2.35 -9.02
CA VAL A 89 -4.00 -1.80 -10.32
C VAL A 89 -5.17 -1.54 -11.26
N GLU A 90 -6.08 -2.51 -11.39
CA GLU A 90 -7.28 -2.37 -12.22
C GLU A 90 -8.16 -1.21 -11.73
N PHE A 91 -8.43 -1.14 -10.43
CA PHE A 91 -9.19 -0.05 -9.82
C PHE A 91 -8.54 1.33 -10.07
N ALA A 92 -7.23 1.44 -9.89
CA ALA A 92 -6.48 2.68 -10.14
C ALA A 92 -6.56 3.12 -11.61
N ALA A 93 -6.54 2.17 -12.55
CA ALA A 93 -6.71 2.41 -13.98
C ALA A 93 -8.15 2.76 -14.40
N GLY A 94 -9.11 2.67 -13.47
CA GLY A 94 -10.51 3.00 -13.71
C GLY A 94 -11.40 1.81 -14.06
N GLY A 95 -10.91 0.58 -13.88
CA GLY A 95 -11.71 -0.65 -13.91
C GLY A 95 -12.79 -0.68 -12.83
N LYS A 96 -13.67 -1.68 -12.93
CA LYS A 96 -14.77 -1.91 -11.98
C LYS A 96 -14.31 -2.70 -10.77
#